data_AF-A0A2V7LX08-F1
#
_entry.id   AF-A0A2V7LX08-F1
#
_cell.length_a   1.000
_cell.length_b   1.000
_cell.length_c   1.000
_cell.angle_alpha   90.00
_cell.angle_beta   90.00
_cell.angle_gamma   90.00
#
_symmetry.space_group_name_H-M   'P 1'
#
loop_
_entity.id
_entity.type
_entity.pdbx_description
1 polymer ?
#
loop_
_entity_poly.entity_id
_entity_poly.type
_entity_poly.pdbx_seq_one_letter_code
_entity_poly.pdbx_strand_id
1 'polypeptide(L)'
;MTTRREFLEASAALLSSPPGPLSLRERGNVRPADQLPLGFSTLGCPAWTWLQIVDFAAIHGYVAVELRGLQATMDLSRAPEFSREGGRVDLTKQQLRERGLRLSCLGASAQLHEQDPTKHAAQLDEARRFIDLAEVLGAPYVRVFGNNYMSGVPREVTIAHIAQGLRELGDYARPKGVTVLIESHGDFTDSPTLLDILRQADSPAVALLWDAHHTFVSGKEAPEDTVFQLGRYIRHTHLKDSVPAGPGGKDRRYVLTGTGEVPVRRQIEALVRIGYRGVYSFEWEKRWHPEIAEPEVAIAQFATVAAEYLRGAGAGAR
;
A
#
# COMPACT_ATOMS: atom_id res chain seq x y z
N MET A 1 21.50 46.06 -3.56
CA MET A 1 20.74 45.92 -4.82
C MET A 1 21.59 45.13 -5.79
N THR A 2 21.48 43.82 -5.73
CA THR A 2 22.17 42.85 -6.59
C THR A 2 21.27 42.52 -7.77
N THR A 3 21.81 42.60 -8.97
CA THR A 3 21.00 42.54 -10.20
C THR A 3 20.78 41.09 -10.63
N ARG A 4 19.65 40.86 -11.33
CA ARG A 4 19.14 39.56 -11.82
C ARG A 4 20.11 38.77 -12.72
N ARG A 5 21.29 39.30 -13.00
CA ARG A 5 22.32 38.73 -13.88
C ARG A 5 23.43 37.99 -13.12
N GLU A 6 23.69 38.34 -11.86
CA GLU A 6 24.72 37.69 -11.03
C GLU A 6 24.26 36.36 -10.41
N PHE A 7 22.94 36.10 -10.34
CA PHE A 7 22.40 34.83 -9.87
C PHE A 7 22.47 33.71 -10.93
N LEU A 8 22.59 34.07 -12.21
CA LEU A 8 22.60 33.12 -13.32
C LEU A 8 24.01 32.58 -13.65
N GLU A 9 25.08 33.23 -13.22
CA GLU A 9 26.46 32.76 -13.47
C GLU A 9 26.99 31.82 -12.37
N ALA A 10 26.40 31.82 -11.18
CA ALA A 10 26.80 30.93 -10.08
C ALA A 10 26.24 29.49 -10.19
N SER A 11 25.39 29.19 -11.19
CA SER A 11 24.76 27.88 -11.37
C SER A 11 25.33 27.05 -12.54
N ALA A 12 26.36 27.54 -13.23
CA ALA A 12 26.85 26.91 -14.47
C ALA A 12 28.09 26.01 -14.32
N ALA A 13 28.61 25.80 -13.10
CA ALA A 13 29.84 25.02 -12.89
C ALA A 13 29.64 23.89 -11.88
N LEU A 14 28.81 22.90 -12.22
CA LEU A 14 28.82 21.53 -11.68
C LEU A 14 27.95 20.62 -12.57
N LEU A 15 28.22 20.60 -13.88
CA LEU A 15 27.74 19.55 -14.77
C LEU A 15 28.78 18.43 -14.79
N SER A 16 28.81 17.63 -13.72
CA SER A 16 29.33 16.27 -13.84
C SER A 16 28.36 15.49 -14.72
N SER A 17 28.87 14.88 -15.79
CA SER A 17 28.13 14.08 -16.76
C SER A 17 27.09 13.17 -16.10
N PRO A 18 25.89 13.01 -16.68
CA PRO A 18 24.93 12.04 -16.15
C PRO A 18 25.58 10.65 -16.19
N PRO A 19 25.42 9.81 -15.16
CA PRO A 19 25.77 8.41 -15.31
C PRO A 19 24.93 7.89 -16.47
N GLY A 20 25.59 7.29 -17.47
CA GLY A 20 24.89 6.69 -18.61
C GLY A 20 23.88 5.64 -18.13
N PRO A 21 22.90 5.26 -18.98
CA PRO A 21 21.95 4.23 -18.62
C PRO A 21 22.70 2.92 -18.39
N LEU A 22 22.93 2.57 -17.12
CA LEU A 22 23.37 1.23 -16.73
C LEU A 22 22.37 0.26 -17.34
N SER A 23 22.88 -0.66 -18.14
CA SER A 23 22.04 -1.64 -18.83
C SER A 23 21.28 -2.47 -17.79
N LEU A 24 20.05 -2.90 -18.12
CA LEU A 24 19.27 -3.83 -17.28
C LEU A 24 20.06 -5.08 -16.86
N ARG A 25 21.13 -5.42 -17.59
CA ARG A 25 22.04 -6.53 -17.25
C ARG A 25 22.96 -6.25 -16.06
N GLU A 26 23.32 -5.01 -15.77
CA GLU A 26 24.24 -4.69 -14.66
C GLU A 26 23.54 -4.64 -13.29
N ARG A 27 22.21 -4.48 -13.26
CA ARG A 27 21.42 -4.66 -12.03
C ARG A 27 21.10 -6.13 -11.72
N GLY A 28 21.45 -7.04 -12.63
CA GLY A 28 21.16 -8.48 -12.52
C GLY A 28 21.99 -9.24 -11.49
N ASN A 29 22.76 -8.57 -10.63
CA ASN A 29 23.67 -9.22 -9.66
C ASN A 29 23.47 -8.77 -8.21
N VAL A 30 22.33 -8.16 -7.88
CA VAL A 30 21.92 -7.97 -6.48
C VAL A 30 21.43 -9.32 -5.97
N ARG A 31 22.06 -9.86 -4.92
CA ARG A 31 21.58 -11.13 -4.34
C ARG A 31 20.16 -10.92 -3.81
N PRO A 32 19.27 -11.92 -3.86
CA PRO A 32 17.91 -11.79 -3.29
C PRO A 32 17.90 -11.36 -1.82
N ALA A 33 18.95 -11.67 -1.06
CA ALA A 33 19.14 -11.24 0.33
C ALA A 33 19.44 -9.74 0.50
N ASP A 34 19.91 -9.07 -0.56
CA ASP A 34 20.27 -7.64 -0.56
C ASP A 34 19.10 -6.75 -1.02
N GLN A 35 17.98 -7.34 -1.47
CA GLN A 35 16.79 -6.60 -1.90
C GLN A 35 15.91 -6.21 -0.71
N LEU A 36 15.63 -4.91 -0.59
CA LEU A 36 14.75 -4.40 0.45
C LEU A 36 13.27 -4.71 0.11
N PRO A 37 12.43 -5.02 1.11
CA PRO A 37 11.03 -5.40 0.90
C PRO A 37 10.12 -4.21 0.58
N LEU A 38 10.47 -3.45 -0.46
CA LEU A 38 9.73 -2.28 -0.90
C LEU A 38 8.67 -2.67 -1.94
N GLY A 39 7.51 -2.03 -1.86
CA GLY A 39 6.48 -2.09 -2.88
C GLY A 39 5.77 -0.75 -3.06
N PHE A 40 4.84 -0.69 -4.02
CA PHE A 40 3.93 0.44 -4.16
C PHE A 40 2.58 0.00 -4.71
N SER A 41 1.55 0.79 -4.40
CA SER A 41 0.19 0.61 -4.91
C SER A 41 0.02 1.24 -6.30
N THR A 42 -0.63 0.53 -7.21
CA THR A 42 -0.98 1.05 -8.54
C THR A 42 -1.94 2.24 -8.51
N LEU A 43 -2.48 2.58 -7.34
CA LEU A 43 -3.22 3.82 -7.13
C LEU A 43 -2.39 5.06 -7.49
N GLY A 44 -1.07 4.96 -7.35
CA GLY A 44 -0.11 6.03 -7.63
C GLY A 44 0.16 6.30 -9.09
N CYS A 45 -0.25 5.41 -9.99
CA CYS A 45 0.07 5.48 -11.42
C CYS A 45 -1.18 5.21 -12.29
N PRO A 46 -2.24 6.04 -12.18
CA PRO A 46 -3.54 5.76 -12.78
C PRO A 46 -3.55 5.74 -14.31
N ALA A 47 -2.55 6.32 -14.97
CA ALA A 47 -2.45 6.35 -16.44
C ALA A 47 -1.51 5.27 -17.01
N TRP A 48 -0.72 4.59 -16.16
CA TRP A 48 0.26 3.63 -16.63
C TRP A 48 -0.39 2.31 -17.07
N THR A 49 0.15 1.75 -18.15
CA THR A 49 -0.11 0.37 -18.57
C THR A 49 0.54 -0.62 -17.60
N TRP A 50 0.08 -1.88 -17.64
CA TRP A 50 0.67 -2.94 -16.83
C TRP A 50 2.19 -3.08 -17.01
N LEU A 51 2.68 -3.03 -18.26
CA LEU A 51 4.12 -3.14 -18.55
C LEU A 51 4.91 -1.96 -17.99
N GLN A 52 4.40 -0.74 -18.11
CA GLN A 52 5.04 0.44 -17.51
C GLN A 52 5.20 0.27 -15.99
N ILE A 53 4.17 -0.25 -15.30
CA ILE A 53 4.20 -0.48 -13.86
C ILE A 53 5.30 -1.47 -13.48
N VAL A 54 5.34 -2.65 -14.11
CA VAL A 54 6.31 -3.69 -13.74
C VAL A 54 7.73 -3.36 -14.19
N ASP A 55 7.91 -2.71 -15.34
CA ASP A 55 9.22 -2.24 -15.79
C ASP A 55 9.78 -1.17 -14.85
N PHE A 56 8.96 -0.20 -14.47
CA PHE A 56 9.35 0.84 -13.52
C PHE A 56 9.69 0.25 -12.15
N ALA A 57 8.86 -0.67 -11.64
CA ALA A 57 9.12 -1.35 -10.37
C ALA A 57 10.50 -2.02 -10.35
N ALA A 58 10.82 -2.80 -11.39
CA ALA A 58 12.09 -3.49 -11.52
C ALA A 58 13.28 -2.52 -11.62
N ILE A 59 13.15 -1.46 -12.42
CA ILE A 59 14.19 -0.43 -12.58
C ILE A 59 14.45 0.31 -11.27
N HIS A 60 13.44 0.51 -10.42
CA HIS A 60 13.58 1.27 -9.17
C HIS A 60 13.82 0.41 -7.93
N GLY A 61 14.08 -0.90 -8.11
CA GLY A 61 14.48 -1.80 -7.01
C GLY A 61 13.33 -2.22 -6.09
N TYR A 62 12.09 -2.09 -6.55
CA TYR A 62 10.94 -2.67 -5.87
C TYR A 62 10.92 -4.19 -6.04
N VAL A 63 10.40 -4.89 -5.02
CA VAL A 63 10.19 -6.35 -5.08
C VAL A 63 8.72 -6.71 -5.21
N ALA A 64 7.82 -5.76 -4.97
CA ALA A 64 6.38 -6.02 -5.00
C ALA A 64 5.56 -4.87 -5.59
N VAL A 65 4.43 -5.23 -6.17
CA VAL A 65 3.39 -4.30 -6.61
C VAL A 65 2.08 -4.68 -5.92
N GLU A 66 1.38 -3.68 -5.40
CA GLU A 66 0.01 -3.82 -4.91
C GLU A 66 -0.97 -3.32 -5.98
N LEU A 67 -1.97 -4.13 -6.31
CA LEU A 67 -2.97 -3.76 -7.29
C LEU A 67 -4.18 -3.14 -6.60
N ARG A 68 -4.42 -1.85 -6.83
CA ARG A 68 -5.67 -1.17 -6.43
C ARG A 68 -6.60 -0.92 -7.62
N GLY A 69 -6.03 -0.76 -8.79
CA GLY A 69 -6.70 -0.57 -10.07
C GLY A 69 -5.69 -0.57 -11.21
N LEU A 70 -6.15 -0.70 -12.45
CA LEU A 70 -5.30 -0.61 -13.64
C LEU A 70 -5.99 0.27 -14.67
N GLN A 71 -5.37 1.40 -15.00
CA GLN A 71 -5.96 2.42 -15.87
C GLN A 71 -7.38 2.82 -15.42
N ALA A 72 -8.40 2.69 -16.27
CA ALA A 72 -9.78 3.01 -15.91
C ALA A 72 -10.46 1.91 -15.05
N THR A 73 -9.87 0.71 -14.96
CA THR A 73 -10.49 -0.44 -14.32
C THR A 73 -10.12 -0.49 -12.83
N MET A 74 -11.10 -0.21 -11.96
CA MET A 74 -10.94 -0.38 -10.51
C MET A 74 -11.30 -1.79 -10.04
N ASP A 75 -12.25 -2.44 -10.71
CA ASP A 75 -12.58 -3.84 -10.45
C ASP A 75 -11.61 -4.75 -11.19
N LEU A 76 -10.54 -5.16 -10.50
CA LEU A 76 -9.45 -5.95 -11.07
C LEU A 76 -9.91 -7.31 -11.61
N SER A 77 -11.04 -7.86 -11.13
CA SER A 77 -11.60 -9.10 -11.67
C SER A 77 -12.12 -8.93 -13.10
N ARG A 78 -12.19 -7.69 -13.60
CA ARG A 78 -12.62 -7.33 -14.95
C ARG A 78 -11.45 -6.81 -15.81
N ALA A 79 -10.24 -6.75 -15.27
CA ALA A 79 -9.07 -6.28 -16.03
C ALA A 79 -8.61 -7.37 -17.03
N PRO A 80 -8.50 -7.06 -18.33
CA PRO A 80 -8.09 -8.04 -19.35
C PRO A 80 -6.74 -8.71 -19.09
N GLU A 81 -5.81 -8.03 -18.42
CA GLU A 81 -4.50 -8.51 -18.03
C GLU A 81 -4.55 -9.66 -17.03
N PHE A 82 -5.60 -9.70 -16.22
CA PHE A 82 -5.75 -10.69 -15.14
C PHE A 82 -6.83 -11.74 -15.46
N SER A 83 -7.37 -11.72 -16.68
CA SER A 83 -8.32 -12.72 -17.15
C SER A 83 -7.68 -14.10 -17.28
N ARG A 84 -8.45 -15.14 -16.94
CA ARG A 84 -8.09 -16.54 -17.23
C ARG A 84 -8.21 -16.84 -18.73
N GLU A 85 -9.03 -16.09 -19.45
CA GLU A 85 -9.24 -16.28 -20.89
C GLU A 85 -7.99 -15.90 -21.68
N GLY A 86 -7.69 -16.69 -22.72
CA GLY A 86 -6.58 -16.41 -23.63
C GLY A 86 -5.18 -16.40 -22.99
N GLY A 87 -5.01 -17.00 -21.79
CA GLY A 87 -3.71 -17.12 -21.11
C GLY A 87 -3.15 -15.81 -20.56
N ARG A 88 -3.97 -14.76 -20.42
CA ARG A 88 -3.52 -13.42 -19.99
C ARG A 88 -2.94 -13.42 -18.57
N VAL A 89 -3.59 -14.12 -17.65
CA VAL A 89 -3.08 -14.27 -16.27
C VAL A 89 -1.72 -14.96 -16.20
N ASP A 90 -1.46 -15.95 -17.07
CA ASP A 90 -0.16 -16.64 -17.11
C ASP A 90 0.94 -15.74 -17.66
N LEU A 91 0.62 -14.95 -18.69
CA LEU A 91 1.51 -13.91 -19.20
C LEU A 91 1.84 -12.87 -18.12
N THR A 92 0.84 -12.39 -17.38
CA THR A 92 1.03 -11.48 -16.23
C THR A 92 1.99 -12.08 -15.20
N LYS A 93 1.77 -13.34 -14.82
CA LYS A 93 2.64 -14.05 -13.85
C LYS A 93 4.04 -14.24 -14.40
N GLN A 94 4.19 -14.51 -15.70
CA GLN A 94 5.50 -14.59 -16.35
C GLN A 94 6.24 -13.24 -16.31
N GLN A 95 5.55 -12.15 -16.67
CA GLN A 95 6.14 -10.81 -16.68
C GLN A 95 6.64 -10.36 -15.31
N LEU A 96 5.92 -10.74 -14.24
CA LEU A 96 6.36 -10.54 -12.86
C LEU A 96 7.63 -11.34 -12.55
N ARG A 97 7.64 -12.66 -12.85
CA ARG A 97 8.80 -13.54 -12.60
C ARG A 97 10.06 -13.08 -13.33
N GLU A 98 9.94 -12.69 -14.58
CA GLU A 98 11.06 -12.18 -15.40
C GLU A 98 11.70 -10.91 -14.82
N ARG A 99 10.95 -10.17 -13.99
CA ARG A 99 11.37 -8.93 -13.33
C ARG A 99 11.71 -9.12 -11.86
N GLY A 100 11.64 -10.34 -11.33
CA GLY A 100 11.83 -10.62 -9.90
C GLY A 100 10.77 -9.97 -9.01
N LEU A 101 9.58 -9.69 -9.54
CA LEU A 101 8.48 -9.04 -8.83
C LEU A 101 7.44 -10.05 -8.36
N ARG A 102 6.71 -9.69 -7.31
CA ARG A 102 5.49 -10.38 -6.86
C ARG A 102 4.35 -9.40 -6.62
N LEU A 103 3.14 -9.91 -6.55
CA LEU A 103 2.01 -9.12 -6.07
C LEU A 103 1.95 -9.20 -4.53
N SER A 104 1.84 -8.05 -3.87
CA SER A 104 1.74 -8.00 -2.40
C SER A 104 0.29 -8.07 -1.91
N CYS A 105 -0.63 -7.40 -2.59
CA CYS A 105 -2.02 -7.25 -2.16
C CYS A 105 -2.91 -6.89 -3.36
N LEU A 106 -4.18 -7.30 -3.32
CA LEU A 106 -5.26 -6.75 -4.15
C LEU A 106 -6.19 -5.89 -3.29
N GLY A 107 -6.34 -4.61 -3.63
CA GLY A 107 -7.21 -3.67 -2.91
C GLY A 107 -8.65 -3.69 -3.42
N ALA A 108 -9.50 -4.52 -2.82
CA ALA A 108 -10.94 -4.52 -3.10
C ALA A 108 -11.60 -3.26 -2.52
N SER A 109 -12.69 -2.79 -3.13
CA SER A 109 -13.43 -1.63 -2.63
C SER A 109 -14.52 -2.01 -1.62
N ALA A 110 -14.57 -3.29 -1.23
CA ALA A 110 -15.57 -3.84 -0.32
C ALA A 110 -15.57 -3.13 1.04
N GLN A 111 -16.75 -2.68 1.49
CA GLN A 111 -16.97 -1.91 2.71
C GLN A 111 -17.88 -2.67 3.68
N LEU A 112 -17.31 -3.26 4.71
CA LEU A 112 -18.00 -4.19 5.59
C LEU A 112 -18.98 -3.55 6.58
N HIS A 113 -18.95 -2.22 6.77
CA HIS A 113 -19.96 -1.52 7.57
C HIS A 113 -21.39 -1.55 7.02
N GLU A 114 -21.59 -1.87 5.73
CA GLU A 114 -22.92 -1.80 5.11
C GLU A 114 -23.88 -2.77 5.80
N GLN A 115 -25.01 -2.23 6.30
CA GLN A 115 -26.00 -2.99 7.09
C GLN A 115 -27.24 -3.39 6.30
N ASP A 116 -27.50 -2.73 5.18
CA ASP A 116 -28.55 -3.20 4.27
C ASP A 116 -28.15 -4.60 3.76
N PRO A 117 -28.99 -5.65 3.94
CA PRO A 117 -28.60 -7.01 3.60
C PRO A 117 -28.18 -7.19 2.12
N THR A 118 -28.83 -6.46 1.21
CA THR A 118 -28.53 -6.54 -0.23
C THR A 118 -27.19 -5.89 -0.54
N LYS A 119 -26.95 -4.70 0.00
CA LYS A 119 -25.66 -4.02 -0.17
C LYS A 119 -24.54 -4.80 0.48
N HIS A 120 -24.75 -5.31 1.70
CA HIS A 120 -23.75 -6.10 2.41
C HIS A 120 -23.35 -7.34 1.63
N ALA A 121 -24.32 -8.10 1.11
CA ALA A 121 -24.07 -9.24 0.25
C ALA A 121 -23.22 -8.86 -0.98
N ALA A 122 -23.52 -7.73 -1.62
CA ALA A 122 -22.73 -7.23 -2.75
C ALA A 122 -21.28 -6.87 -2.37
N GLN A 123 -21.04 -6.33 -1.16
CA GLN A 123 -19.68 -6.06 -0.66
C GLN A 123 -18.90 -7.37 -0.45
N LEU A 124 -19.54 -8.38 0.15
CA LEU A 124 -18.94 -9.70 0.33
C LEU A 124 -18.64 -10.38 -1.01
N ASP A 125 -19.54 -10.27 -1.98
CA ASP A 125 -19.35 -10.83 -3.31
C ASP A 125 -18.20 -10.17 -4.07
N GLU A 126 -18.02 -8.85 -3.96
CA GLU A 126 -16.82 -8.17 -4.49
C GLU A 126 -15.55 -8.72 -3.84
N ALA A 127 -15.52 -8.82 -2.51
CA ALA A 127 -14.36 -9.35 -1.79
C ALA A 127 -14.03 -10.80 -2.21
N ARG A 128 -15.04 -11.67 -2.36
CA ARG A 128 -14.87 -13.05 -2.85
C ARG A 128 -14.25 -13.09 -4.24
N ARG A 129 -14.71 -12.25 -5.18
CA ARG A 129 -14.12 -12.16 -6.52
C ARG A 129 -12.65 -11.76 -6.48
N PHE A 130 -12.28 -10.84 -5.58
CA PHE A 130 -10.88 -10.46 -5.39
C PHE A 130 -10.06 -11.56 -4.72
N ILE A 131 -10.63 -12.32 -3.79
CA ILE A 131 -9.99 -13.49 -3.17
C ILE A 131 -9.72 -14.57 -4.22
N ASP A 132 -10.70 -14.87 -5.07
CA ASP A 132 -10.52 -15.82 -6.17
C ASP A 132 -9.46 -15.33 -7.16
N LEU A 133 -9.43 -14.02 -7.45
CA LEU A 133 -8.41 -13.44 -8.31
C LEU A 133 -7.01 -13.52 -7.69
N ALA A 134 -6.89 -13.25 -6.39
CA ALA A 134 -5.64 -13.31 -5.64
C ALA A 134 -5.07 -14.74 -5.65
N GLU A 135 -5.92 -15.76 -5.50
CA GLU A 135 -5.54 -17.17 -5.65
C GLU A 135 -4.92 -17.45 -7.03
N VAL A 136 -5.52 -16.97 -8.12
CA VAL A 136 -5.00 -17.19 -9.49
C VAL A 136 -3.64 -16.53 -9.68
N LEU A 137 -3.56 -15.27 -9.25
CA LEU A 137 -2.39 -14.41 -9.42
C LEU A 137 -1.26 -14.77 -8.46
N GLY A 138 -1.55 -15.49 -7.38
CA GLY A 138 -0.60 -15.79 -6.30
C GLY A 138 -0.33 -14.61 -5.38
N ALA A 139 -1.28 -13.68 -5.25
CA ALA A 139 -1.20 -12.59 -4.27
C ALA A 139 -1.64 -13.13 -2.89
N PRO A 140 -0.88 -12.88 -1.82
CA PRO A 140 -1.18 -13.46 -0.51
C PRO A 140 -2.35 -12.75 0.20
N TYR A 141 -2.67 -11.53 -0.21
CA TYR A 141 -3.57 -10.64 0.52
C TYR A 141 -4.65 -10.02 -0.35
N VAL A 142 -5.84 -9.87 0.22
CA VAL A 142 -6.92 -9.02 -0.29
C VAL A 142 -7.32 -8.04 0.80
N ARG A 143 -7.29 -6.75 0.49
CA ARG A 143 -7.74 -5.71 1.43
C ARG A 143 -9.21 -5.40 1.24
N VAL A 144 -9.89 -5.20 2.37
CA VAL A 144 -11.26 -4.68 2.50
C VAL A 144 -11.31 -3.53 3.52
N PHE A 145 -12.41 -2.80 3.58
CA PHE A 145 -12.60 -1.67 4.48
C PHE A 145 -13.66 -1.94 5.56
N GLY A 146 -13.45 -1.42 6.77
CA GLY A 146 -14.56 -1.13 7.68
C GLY A 146 -15.35 0.10 7.22
N ASN A 147 -14.62 1.17 6.84
CA ASN A 147 -15.08 2.46 6.31
C ASN A 147 -15.76 3.40 7.32
N ASN A 148 -17.04 3.24 7.68
CA ASN A 148 -17.73 4.24 8.52
C ASN A 148 -18.56 3.63 9.66
N TYR A 149 -18.77 4.41 10.72
CA TYR A 149 -19.87 4.20 11.66
C TYR A 149 -21.19 4.62 11.03
N MET A 150 -22.21 3.78 11.19
CA MET A 150 -23.54 4.05 10.64
C MET A 150 -24.36 4.93 11.58
N SER A 151 -24.95 5.99 11.03
CA SER A 151 -25.83 6.88 11.81
C SER A 151 -27.02 6.12 12.38
N GLY A 152 -27.30 6.32 13.67
CA GLY A 152 -28.40 5.65 14.37
C GLY A 152 -28.11 4.20 14.79
N VAL A 153 -26.90 3.69 14.57
CA VAL A 153 -26.50 2.34 14.97
C VAL A 153 -25.44 2.42 16.07
N PRO A 154 -25.58 1.67 17.19
CA PRO A 154 -24.53 1.63 18.20
C PRO A 154 -23.18 1.19 17.62
N ARG A 155 -22.09 1.75 18.14
CA ARG A 155 -20.74 1.49 17.62
C ARG A 155 -20.36 0.02 17.72
N GLU A 156 -20.72 -0.60 18.84
CA GLU A 156 -20.45 -2.00 19.15
C GLU A 156 -21.15 -2.94 18.16
N VAL A 157 -22.36 -2.57 17.71
CA VAL A 157 -23.09 -3.31 16.68
C VAL A 157 -22.39 -3.21 15.33
N THR A 158 -21.88 -2.03 14.98
CA THR A 158 -21.11 -1.84 13.73
C THR A 158 -19.80 -2.62 13.77
N ILE A 159 -19.09 -2.61 14.90
CA ILE A 159 -17.85 -3.38 15.11
C ILE A 159 -18.12 -4.88 14.95
N ALA A 160 -19.14 -5.41 15.63
CA ALA A 160 -19.50 -6.82 15.55
C ALA A 160 -19.90 -7.24 14.13
N HIS A 161 -20.63 -6.38 13.41
CA HIS A 161 -21.01 -6.61 12.02
C HIS A 161 -19.81 -6.68 11.07
N ILE A 162 -18.87 -5.75 11.20
CA ILE A 162 -17.61 -5.77 10.43
C ILE A 162 -16.79 -7.03 10.76
N ALA A 163 -16.67 -7.37 12.05
CA ALA A 163 -15.95 -8.55 12.50
C ALA A 163 -16.54 -9.85 11.95
N GLN A 164 -17.88 -9.96 11.90
CA GLN A 164 -18.58 -11.08 11.29
C GLN A 164 -18.30 -11.19 9.79
N GLY A 165 -18.37 -10.07 9.06
CA GLY A 165 -18.03 -10.03 7.63
C GLY A 165 -16.58 -10.44 7.36
N LEU A 166 -15.64 -10.01 8.20
CA LEU A 166 -14.23 -10.44 8.12
C LEU A 166 -14.08 -11.94 8.38
N ARG A 167 -14.76 -12.48 9.40
CA ARG A 167 -14.73 -13.92 9.70
C ARG A 167 -15.23 -14.73 8.51
N GLU A 168 -16.37 -14.36 7.95
CA GLU A 168 -16.97 -15.02 6.78
C GLU A 168 -16.01 -15.01 5.57
N LEU A 169 -15.40 -13.86 5.28
CA LEU A 169 -14.42 -13.76 4.20
C LEU A 169 -13.13 -14.53 4.52
N GLY A 170 -12.69 -14.54 5.77
CA GLY A 170 -11.53 -15.31 6.21
C GLY A 170 -11.74 -16.82 6.03
N ASP A 171 -12.93 -17.33 6.38
CA ASP A 171 -13.29 -18.74 6.19
C ASP A 171 -13.33 -19.11 4.70
N TYR A 172 -13.79 -18.19 3.84
CA TYR A 172 -13.73 -18.36 2.38
C TYR A 172 -12.30 -18.32 1.81
N ALA A 173 -11.45 -17.41 2.32
CA ALA A 173 -10.10 -17.17 1.81
C ALA A 173 -9.08 -18.22 2.26
N ARG A 174 -9.25 -18.78 3.46
CA ARG A 174 -8.31 -19.74 4.06
C ARG A 174 -7.94 -20.92 3.16
N PRO A 175 -8.88 -21.70 2.56
CA PRO A 175 -8.52 -22.82 1.69
C PRO A 175 -7.78 -22.41 0.41
N LYS A 176 -7.80 -21.11 0.06
CA LYS A 176 -7.15 -20.53 -1.13
C LYS A 176 -5.75 -19.98 -0.86
N GLY A 177 -5.30 -20.07 0.41
CA GLY A 177 -4.03 -19.49 0.82
C GLY A 177 -4.00 -17.97 0.84
N VAL A 178 -5.18 -17.31 0.86
CA VAL A 178 -5.31 -15.85 0.89
C VAL A 178 -5.69 -15.39 2.30
N THR A 179 -5.12 -14.28 2.76
CA THR A 179 -5.52 -13.61 4.01
C THR A 179 -6.25 -12.32 3.70
N VAL A 180 -7.40 -12.12 4.33
CA VAL A 180 -8.19 -10.88 4.21
C VAL A 180 -7.65 -9.85 5.18
N LEU A 181 -7.37 -8.65 4.69
CA LEU A 181 -6.85 -7.55 5.48
C LEU A 181 -7.92 -6.48 5.65
N ILE A 182 -8.29 -6.16 6.89
CA ILE A 182 -8.95 -4.87 7.15
C ILE A 182 -7.88 -3.78 7.07
N GLU A 183 -8.18 -2.67 6.40
CA GLU A 183 -7.32 -1.49 6.42
C GLU A 183 -7.70 -0.53 7.55
N SER A 184 -6.70 0.06 8.21
CA SER A 184 -6.91 1.18 9.13
C SER A 184 -7.31 2.44 8.33
N HIS A 185 -8.59 2.58 8.02
CA HIS A 185 -9.15 3.59 7.12
C HIS A 185 -10.52 4.06 7.60
N GLY A 186 -10.89 5.29 7.20
CA GLY A 186 -12.17 5.90 7.52
C GLY A 186 -12.31 6.14 9.02
N ASP A 187 -13.40 5.65 9.62
CA ASP A 187 -13.63 5.78 11.06
C ASP A 187 -12.81 4.78 11.90
N PHE A 188 -12.20 3.77 11.29
CA PHE A 188 -11.46 2.70 11.98
C PHE A 188 -9.96 2.92 11.87
N THR A 189 -9.47 3.96 12.54
CA THR A 189 -8.08 4.42 12.45
C THR A 189 -7.34 4.43 13.79
N ASP A 190 -7.95 3.96 14.86
CA ASP A 190 -7.32 3.80 16.18
C ASP A 190 -7.07 2.31 16.52
N SER A 191 -6.01 2.07 17.28
CA SER A 191 -5.58 0.73 17.67
C SER A 191 -6.59 -0.03 18.53
N PRO A 192 -7.22 0.58 19.56
CA PRO A 192 -8.20 -0.11 20.38
C PRO A 192 -9.37 -0.69 19.58
N THR A 193 -9.94 0.11 18.66
CA THR A 193 -11.08 -0.32 17.84
C THR A 193 -10.67 -1.40 16.85
N LEU A 194 -9.54 -1.23 16.15
CA LEU A 194 -9.03 -2.24 15.21
C LEU A 194 -8.69 -3.57 15.92
N LEU A 195 -8.13 -3.50 17.13
CA LEU A 195 -7.83 -4.66 17.94
C LEU A 195 -9.12 -5.40 18.36
N ASP A 196 -10.18 -4.66 18.69
CA ASP A 196 -11.48 -5.25 19.02
C ASP A 196 -12.10 -5.97 17.82
N ILE A 197 -12.14 -5.32 16.65
CA ILE A 197 -12.60 -5.95 15.39
C ILE A 197 -11.81 -7.24 15.09
N LEU A 198 -10.47 -7.19 15.14
CA LEU A 198 -9.62 -8.34 14.83
C LEU A 198 -9.77 -9.49 15.83
N ARG A 199 -10.02 -9.17 17.11
CA ARG A 199 -10.30 -10.18 18.15
C ARG A 199 -11.67 -10.81 17.98
N GLN A 200 -12.70 -10.04 17.62
CA GLN A 200 -14.04 -10.56 17.39
C GLN A 200 -14.12 -11.38 16.10
N ALA A 201 -13.38 -11.01 15.05
CA ALA A 201 -13.30 -11.80 13.83
C ALA A 201 -12.69 -13.19 14.09
N ASP A 202 -11.72 -13.28 15.00
CA ASP A 202 -11.10 -14.53 15.48
C ASP A 202 -10.80 -15.55 14.36
N SER A 203 -10.10 -15.09 13.32
CA SER A 203 -9.78 -15.92 12.15
C SER A 203 -8.28 -15.90 11.84
N PRO A 204 -7.66 -17.06 11.59
CA PRO A 204 -6.25 -17.12 11.18
C PRO A 204 -6.02 -16.58 9.76
N ALA A 205 -7.08 -16.41 8.97
CA ALA A 205 -7.05 -15.85 7.62
C ALA A 205 -7.56 -14.39 7.57
N VAL A 206 -7.61 -13.71 8.73
CA VAL A 206 -7.89 -12.28 8.85
C VAL A 206 -6.72 -11.60 9.53
N ALA A 207 -6.29 -10.46 8.99
CA ALA A 207 -5.19 -9.68 9.52
C ALA A 207 -5.37 -8.18 9.18
N LEU A 208 -4.32 -7.38 9.36
CA LEU A 208 -4.35 -5.93 9.20
C LEU A 208 -3.44 -5.47 8.05
N LEU A 209 -3.98 -4.59 7.21
CA LEU A 209 -3.20 -3.64 6.42
C LEU A 209 -3.09 -2.36 7.26
N TRP A 210 -1.89 -2.08 7.76
CA TRP A 210 -1.67 -0.88 8.54
C TRP A 210 -1.36 0.30 7.63
N ASP A 211 -2.35 1.17 7.43
CA ASP A 211 -2.12 2.52 6.94
C ASP A 211 -1.58 3.38 8.08
N ALA A 212 -0.26 3.53 8.07
CA ALA A 212 0.46 4.23 9.12
C ALA A 212 0.21 5.75 9.09
N HIS A 213 -0.22 6.30 7.94
CA HIS A 213 -0.62 7.69 7.85
C HIS A 213 -1.94 7.92 8.57
N HIS A 214 -2.97 7.10 8.33
CA HIS A 214 -4.28 7.31 8.95
C HIS A 214 -4.25 7.18 10.48
N THR A 215 -3.53 6.19 11.01
CA THR A 215 -3.37 6.02 12.47
C THR A 215 -2.66 7.20 13.12
N PHE A 216 -1.68 7.81 12.44
CA PHE A 216 -1.01 9.01 12.93
C PHE A 216 -1.85 10.29 12.78
N VAL A 217 -2.41 10.53 11.58
CA VAL A 217 -3.11 11.77 11.25
C VAL A 217 -4.50 11.81 11.86
N SER A 218 -5.28 10.75 11.73
CA SER A 218 -6.67 10.67 12.22
C SER A 218 -6.74 10.04 13.61
N GLY A 219 -6.07 8.91 13.80
CA GLY A 219 -6.02 8.20 15.08
C GLY A 219 -5.19 8.90 16.17
N LYS A 220 -4.33 9.86 15.79
CA LYS A 220 -3.44 10.61 16.69
C LYS A 220 -2.48 9.71 17.48
N GLU A 221 -2.13 8.55 16.94
CA GLU A 221 -1.24 7.59 17.58
C GLU A 221 0.21 7.78 17.16
N ALA A 222 1.14 7.55 18.08
CA ALA A 222 2.55 7.39 17.72
C ALA A 222 2.76 6.03 17.04
N PRO A 223 3.64 5.92 16.02
CA PRO A 223 3.85 4.66 15.30
C PRO A 223 4.18 3.46 16.20
N GLU A 224 4.96 3.68 17.25
CA GLU A 224 5.40 2.64 18.18
C GLU A 224 4.23 2.11 19.03
N ASP A 225 3.29 2.97 19.40
CA ASP A 225 2.10 2.57 20.18
C ASP A 225 1.16 1.72 19.33
N THR A 226 0.96 2.11 18.06
CA THR A 226 0.18 1.33 17.10
C THR A 226 0.82 -0.03 16.84
N VAL A 227 2.14 -0.08 16.60
CA VAL A 227 2.88 -1.33 16.39
C VAL A 227 2.89 -2.21 17.64
N PHE A 228 2.97 -1.62 18.84
CA PHE A 228 2.89 -2.38 20.08
C PHE A 228 1.54 -3.10 20.23
N GLN A 229 0.43 -2.42 19.91
CA GLN A 229 -0.91 -2.98 20.05
C GLN A 229 -1.29 -3.94 18.92
N LEU A 230 -0.95 -3.58 17.68
CA LEU A 230 -1.45 -4.25 16.47
C LEU A 230 -0.39 -5.07 15.73
N GLY A 231 0.89 -4.95 16.08
CA GLY A 231 2.02 -5.50 15.30
C GLY A 231 1.89 -6.97 14.92
N ARG A 232 1.31 -7.80 15.79
CA ARG A 232 1.07 -9.24 15.50
C ARG A 232 0.10 -9.49 14.34
N TYR A 233 -0.80 -8.55 14.07
CA TYR A 233 -1.78 -8.60 13.00
C TYR A 233 -1.31 -7.93 11.71
N ILE A 234 -0.27 -7.08 11.75
CA ILE A 234 0.20 -6.37 10.56
C ILE A 234 0.77 -7.39 9.56
N ARG A 235 0.23 -7.39 8.33
CA ARG A 235 0.72 -8.22 7.21
C ARG A 235 1.15 -7.38 6.03
N HIS A 236 0.52 -6.23 5.84
CA HIS A 236 0.84 -5.27 4.79
C HIS A 236 0.76 -3.85 5.34
N THR A 237 1.38 -2.87 4.69
CA THR A 237 1.41 -1.48 5.17
C THR A 237 1.18 -0.50 4.04
N HIS A 238 0.50 0.60 4.32
CA HIS A 238 0.58 1.81 3.50
C HIS A 238 1.41 2.87 4.21
N LEU A 239 2.42 3.37 3.50
CA LEU A 239 3.25 4.49 3.91
C LEU A 239 3.03 5.65 2.95
N LYS A 240 2.85 6.85 3.51
CA LYS A 240 2.66 8.11 2.78
C LYS A 240 2.96 9.28 3.69
N ASP A 241 3.36 10.41 3.11
CA ASP A 241 3.70 11.61 3.85
C ASP A 241 2.79 12.77 3.43
N SER A 242 2.51 13.68 4.37
CA SER A 242 1.61 14.79 4.13
C SER A 242 1.91 15.96 5.06
N VAL A 243 1.41 17.14 4.68
CA VAL A 243 1.36 18.34 5.52
C VAL A 243 -0.10 18.80 5.72
N PRO A 244 -0.42 19.53 6.80
CA PRO A 244 -1.72 20.14 6.98
C PRO A 244 -2.07 21.04 5.78
N ALA A 245 -3.33 21.04 5.40
CA ALA A 245 -3.86 21.86 4.33
C ALA A 245 -5.25 22.40 4.71
N GLY A 246 -5.70 23.39 3.93
CA GLY A 246 -7.02 23.99 4.09
C GLY A 246 -7.20 24.82 5.38
N PRO A 247 -8.38 25.44 5.55
CA PRO A 247 -8.70 26.21 6.75
C PRO A 247 -8.69 25.32 8.01
N GLY A 248 -7.89 25.71 9.01
CA GLY A 248 -7.79 24.98 10.27
C GLY A 248 -6.94 23.70 10.21
N GLY A 249 -6.23 23.43 9.11
CA GLY A 249 -5.27 22.33 9.00
C GLY A 249 -5.89 20.94 9.12
N LYS A 250 -7.20 20.83 8.88
CA LYS A 250 -7.96 19.56 8.98
C LYS A 250 -7.79 18.70 7.74
N ASP A 251 -7.58 19.31 6.58
CA ASP A 251 -7.26 18.60 5.35
C ASP A 251 -5.77 18.27 5.33
N ARG A 252 -5.39 17.34 4.46
CA ARG A 252 -3.99 16.98 4.22
C ARG A 252 -3.66 17.17 2.75
N ARG A 253 -2.43 17.62 2.49
CA ARG A 253 -1.83 17.57 1.16
C ARG A 253 -0.69 16.58 1.18
N TYR A 254 -0.78 15.54 0.34
CA TYR A 254 0.30 14.58 0.20
C TYR A 254 1.55 15.23 -0.39
N VAL A 255 2.70 14.87 0.17
CA VAL A 255 4.02 15.37 -0.24
C VAL A 255 5.00 14.21 -0.35
N LEU A 256 6.17 14.46 -0.96
CA LEU A 256 7.21 13.45 -1.08
C LEU A 256 7.67 12.98 0.31
N THR A 257 8.08 11.72 0.39
CA THR A 257 8.39 11.09 1.69
C THR A 257 9.57 11.78 2.36
N GLY A 258 9.43 12.19 3.62
CA GLY A 258 10.46 12.90 4.38
C GLY A 258 10.38 14.43 4.25
N THR A 259 9.35 14.94 3.57
CA THR A 259 9.14 16.39 3.40
C THR A 259 7.88 16.89 4.10
N GLY A 260 7.10 15.98 4.70
CA GLY A 260 5.91 16.32 5.47
C GLY A 260 6.10 16.14 6.97
N GLU A 261 4.97 15.98 7.66
CA GLU A 261 4.91 15.86 9.13
C GLU A 261 4.63 14.42 9.59
N VAL A 262 4.34 13.50 8.67
CA VAL A 262 4.08 12.10 9.03
C VAL A 262 5.42 11.43 9.32
N PRO A 263 5.60 10.77 10.46
CA PRO A 263 6.89 10.25 10.89
C PRO A 263 7.23 8.92 10.22
N VAL A 264 7.32 8.90 8.87
CA VAL A 264 7.54 7.68 8.06
C VAL A 264 8.80 6.92 8.48
N ARG A 265 9.88 7.63 8.84
CA ARG A 265 11.10 7.00 9.37
C ARG A 265 10.81 6.17 10.63
N ARG A 266 10.06 6.73 11.59
CA ARG A 266 9.69 6.03 12.83
C ARG A 266 8.73 4.87 12.58
N GLN A 267 7.82 4.99 11.60
CA GLN A 267 6.95 3.89 11.18
C GLN A 267 7.78 2.69 10.68
N ILE A 268 8.79 2.95 9.85
CA ILE A 268 9.70 1.91 9.36
C ILE A 268 10.51 1.31 10.52
N GLU A 269 11.11 2.14 11.36
CA GLU A 269 11.90 1.68 12.52
C GLU A 269 11.09 0.83 13.50
N ALA A 270 9.84 1.19 13.77
CA ALA A 270 8.93 0.43 14.62
C ALA A 270 8.66 -0.98 14.04
N LEU A 271 8.41 -1.08 12.72
CA LEU A 271 8.22 -2.36 12.03
C LEU A 271 9.50 -3.22 12.03
N VAL A 272 10.67 -2.60 11.77
CA VAL A 272 11.95 -3.32 11.82
C VAL A 272 12.22 -3.88 13.21
N ARG A 273 11.92 -3.11 14.27
CA ARG A 273 12.12 -3.52 15.67
C ARG A 273 11.33 -4.78 16.04
N ILE A 274 10.13 -4.97 15.48
CA ILE A 274 9.33 -6.19 15.71
C ILE A 274 9.65 -7.32 14.73
N GLY A 275 10.62 -7.13 13.83
CA GLY A 275 11.00 -8.12 12.83
C GLY A 275 9.94 -8.33 11.75
N TYR A 276 9.21 -7.28 11.38
CA TYR A 276 8.23 -7.32 10.30
C TYR A 276 8.84 -7.87 9.00
N ARG A 277 8.13 -8.78 8.33
CA ARG A 277 8.60 -9.48 7.12
C ARG A 277 7.73 -9.22 5.88
N GLY A 278 6.73 -8.36 6.00
CA GLY A 278 5.88 -7.98 4.88
C GLY A 278 6.51 -6.86 4.04
N VAL A 279 5.68 -6.23 3.21
CA VAL A 279 6.12 -5.20 2.26
C VAL A 279 5.85 -3.82 2.83
N TYR A 280 6.86 -2.94 2.72
CA TYR A 280 6.72 -1.51 2.97
C TYR A 280 6.17 -0.87 1.69
N SER A 281 4.84 -0.85 1.56
CA SER A 281 4.14 -0.35 0.37
C SER A 281 3.97 1.16 0.42
N PHE A 282 4.38 1.84 -0.64
CA PHE A 282 4.03 3.24 -0.86
C PHE A 282 2.63 3.36 -1.44
N GLU A 283 1.74 4.07 -0.75
CA GLU A 283 0.43 4.42 -1.30
C GLU A 283 0.42 5.89 -1.72
N TRP A 284 0.78 6.13 -2.98
CA TRP A 284 0.62 7.44 -3.58
C TRP A 284 -0.78 7.56 -4.16
N GLU A 285 -1.54 8.57 -3.77
CA GLU A 285 -2.97 8.65 -4.12
C GLU A 285 -3.24 9.49 -5.38
N LYS A 286 -2.33 9.45 -6.37
CA LYS A 286 -2.38 10.27 -7.60
C LYS A 286 -3.71 10.15 -8.36
N ARG A 287 -4.36 8.99 -8.29
CA ARG A 287 -5.71 8.81 -8.88
C ARG A 287 -6.76 9.76 -8.29
N TRP A 288 -6.71 9.99 -6.98
CA TRP A 288 -7.68 10.81 -6.25
C TRP A 288 -7.22 12.27 -6.13
N HIS A 289 -5.91 12.47 -6.19
CA HIS A 289 -5.24 13.75 -6.05
C HIS A 289 -4.41 14.05 -7.30
N PRO A 290 -5.03 14.43 -8.44
CA PRO A 290 -4.31 14.66 -9.69
C PRO A 290 -3.28 15.81 -9.59
N GLU A 291 -3.37 16.67 -8.58
CA GLU A 291 -2.47 17.80 -8.34
C GLU A 291 -1.13 17.44 -7.71
N ILE A 292 -0.99 16.26 -7.09
CA ILE A 292 0.26 15.87 -6.44
C ILE A 292 1.31 15.44 -7.48
N ALA A 293 2.57 15.30 -7.06
CA ALA A 293 3.68 14.95 -7.95
C ALA A 293 3.38 13.70 -8.82
N GLU A 294 3.92 13.69 -10.03
CA GLU A 294 3.74 12.59 -10.98
C GLU A 294 4.32 11.27 -10.46
N PRO A 295 3.78 10.11 -10.90
CA PRO A 295 4.18 8.81 -10.40
C PRO A 295 5.69 8.53 -10.56
N GLU A 296 6.29 8.95 -11.68
CA GLU A 296 7.72 8.78 -11.99
C GLU A 296 8.61 9.49 -10.97
N VAL A 297 8.11 10.57 -10.35
CA VAL A 297 8.82 11.34 -9.34
C VAL A 297 8.61 10.72 -7.97
N ALA A 298 7.35 10.55 -7.55
CA ALA A 298 7.03 10.16 -6.19
C ALA A 298 7.43 8.72 -5.88
N ILE A 299 7.16 7.79 -6.81
CA ILE A 299 7.48 6.37 -6.62
C ILE A 299 9.00 6.17 -6.66
N ALA A 300 9.72 6.78 -7.61
CA ALA A 300 11.19 6.71 -7.60
C ALA A 300 11.82 7.30 -6.32
N GLN A 301 11.28 8.42 -5.84
CA GLN A 301 11.76 9.09 -4.63
C GLN A 301 11.53 8.24 -3.38
N PHE A 302 10.35 7.62 -3.24
CA PHE A 302 10.06 6.73 -2.12
C PHE A 302 11.05 5.58 -2.06
N ALA A 303 11.36 4.93 -3.19
CA ALA A 303 12.31 3.82 -3.22
C ALA A 303 13.67 4.21 -2.62
N THR A 304 14.14 5.42 -2.91
CA THR A 304 15.41 5.95 -2.39
C THR A 304 15.35 6.21 -0.89
N VAL A 305 14.32 6.95 -0.45
CA VAL A 305 14.21 7.38 0.96
C VAL A 305 13.84 6.23 1.89
N ALA A 306 12.89 5.38 1.51
CA ALA A 306 12.54 4.21 2.31
C ALA A 306 13.71 3.23 2.41
N ALA A 307 14.54 3.11 1.36
CA ALA A 307 15.74 2.29 1.40
C ALA A 307 16.78 2.83 2.39
N GLU A 308 16.97 4.15 2.45
CA GLU A 308 17.82 4.79 3.46
C GLU A 308 17.31 4.50 4.88
N TYR A 309 16.00 4.68 5.10
CA TYR A 309 15.39 4.47 6.42
C TYR A 309 15.52 3.02 6.88
N LEU A 310 15.25 2.06 5.99
CA LEU A 310 15.39 0.62 6.28
C LEU A 310 16.84 0.25 6.63
N ARG A 311 17.83 0.71 5.84
CA ARG A 311 19.25 0.44 6.12
C ARG A 311 19.69 1.08 7.43
N GLY A 312 19.27 2.32 7.68
CA GLY A 312 19.53 3.02 8.95
C GLY A 312 18.94 2.30 10.16
N ALA A 313 17.80 1.63 9.98
CA ALA A 313 17.17 0.79 11.00
C ALA A 313 17.79 -0.61 11.14
N GLY A 314 18.79 -0.96 10.31
CA GLY A 314 19.48 -2.26 10.35
C GLY A 314 18.83 -3.38 9.53
N ALA A 315 17.89 -3.06 8.62
CA ALA A 315 17.35 -4.04 7.69
C ALA A 315 18.41 -4.42 6.62
N GLY A 316 18.62 -5.72 6.39
CA GLY A 316 19.60 -6.24 5.43
C GLY A 316 21.00 -6.52 5.98
N ALA A 317 21.27 -6.25 7.26
CA ALA A 317 22.58 -6.49 7.89
C ALA A 317 22.73 -7.91 8.50
N ARG A 318 22.06 -8.93 7.96
CA ARG A 318 22.11 -10.32 8.48
C ARG A 318 22.42 -11.32 7.39
#